data_AF-A0A950FBF1-F1
#
_entry.id   AF-A0A950FBF1-F1
#
_cell.length_a   1.000
_cell.length_b   1.000
_cell.length_c   1.000
_cell.angle_alpha   90.00
_cell.angle_beta   90.00
_cell.angle_gamma   90.00
#
_symmetry.space_group_name_H-M   'P 1'
#
loop_
_entity.id
_entity.type
_entity.pdbx_description
1 polymer ?
#
loop_
_entity_poly.entity_id
_entity_poly.type
_entity_poly.pdbx_seq_one_letter_code
_entity_poly.pdbx_strand_id
1 'polypeptide(L)'
;MIRAAAAIWAAVVFVLAGSLTAGATGTVHVQQSDGSMQAYPNATIRVSNKTLRITTADKKGTLVIDKAACSFIGAVMRCLPYNMTLDQGGGATPLDFQRGTVYLNPTGDKQPLPLTSKQLPPHGIMLSLTTKIGTIVNVTGTIDQESK
;
A
#
# COMPACT_ATOMS: atom_id res chain seq x y z
N MET A 1 -28.92 -19.43 62.27
CA MET A 1 -29.82 -19.48 61.11
C MET A 1 -29.68 -18.19 60.30
N ILE A 2 -29.21 -18.31 59.04
CA ILE A 2 -29.68 -17.60 57.82
C ILE A 2 -29.45 -16.06 57.76
N ARG A 3 -28.38 -15.55 57.11
CA ARG A 3 -28.15 -15.22 55.66
C ARG A 3 -28.90 -13.97 55.11
N ALA A 4 -28.13 -12.94 54.72
CA ALA A 4 -28.28 -12.06 53.52
C ALA A 4 -27.31 -10.85 53.69
N ALA A 5 -26.21 -10.60 52.97
CA ALA A 5 -25.81 -10.75 51.57
C ALA A 5 -26.59 -9.84 50.59
N ALA A 6 -25.99 -8.70 50.21
CA ALA A 6 -25.99 -8.16 48.84
C ALA A 6 -25.11 -6.90 48.74
N ALA A 7 -23.85 -7.09 48.39
CA ALA A 7 -23.00 -6.03 47.87
C ALA A 7 -23.24 -5.92 46.35
N ILE A 8 -23.80 -4.81 45.88
CA ILE A 8 -23.97 -4.53 44.46
C ILE A 8 -22.77 -3.68 44.02
N TRP A 9 -21.71 -4.34 43.55
CA TRP A 9 -20.63 -3.69 42.79
C TRP A 9 -20.97 -3.80 41.30
N ALA A 10 -21.56 -2.75 40.75
CA ALA A 10 -21.77 -2.63 39.31
C ALA A 10 -20.45 -2.20 38.65
N ALA A 11 -19.69 -3.16 38.13
CA ALA A 11 -18.54 -2.90 37.28
C ALA A 11 -19.03 -2.57 35.85
N VAL A 12 -19.10 -1.28 35.51
CA VAL A 12 -19.29 -0.80 34.15
C VAL A 12 -17.96 -0.96 33.40
N VAL A 13 -17.78 -2.08 32.71
CA VAL A 13 -16.69 -2.27 31.75
C VAL A 13 -17.08 -1.54 30.46
N PHE A 14 -16.65 -0.29 30.34
CA PHE A 14 -16.77 0.48 29.09
C PHE A 14 -15.72 -0.06 28.10
N VAL A 15 -16.12 -1.03 27.28
CA VAL A 15 -15.29 -1.51 26.16
C VAL A 15 -15.25 -0.39 25.12
N LEU A 16 -14.20 0.42 25.17
CA LEU A 16 -13.83 1.34 24.08
C LEU A 16 -13.47 0.50 22.86
N ALA A 17 -14.48 0.19 22.04
CA ALA A 17 -14.29 -0.30 20.68
C ALA A 17 -13.70 0.85 19.85
N GLY A 18 -12.38 1.02 19.93
CA GLY A 18 -11.65 1.90 19.03
C GLY A 18 -11.79 1.36 17.62
N SER A 19 -12.54 2.06 16.78
CA SER A 19 -12.61 1.81 15.34
C SER A 19 -11.18 1.91 14.78
N LEU A 20 -10.55 0.77 14.52
CA LEU A 20 -9.32 0.72 13.74
C LEU A 20 -9.70 1.23 12.35
N THR A 21 -9.37 2.48 12.05
CA THR A 21 -9.41 2.97 10.69
C THR A 21 -8.49 2.06 9.90
N ALA A 22 -9.08 1.27 9.00
CA ALA A 22 -8.34 0.40 8.10
C ALA A 22 -7.57 1.31 7.12
N GLY A 23 -6.41 1.78 7.54
CA GLY A 23 -5.56 2.64 6.74
C GLY A 23 -4.91 1.84 5.61
N ALA A 24 -4.75 2.49 4.46
CA ALA A 24 -4.02 1.96 3.32
C ALA A 24 -2.60 1.56 3.68
N THR A 25 -2.39 0.25 3.74
CA THR A 25 -1.12 -0.35 4.12
C THR A 25 -0.72 -1.39 3.12
N GLY A 26 0.58 -1.62 3.01
CA GLY A 26 1.13 -2.65 2.16
C GLY A 26 2.52 -3.08 2.60
N THR A 27 3.10 -3.95 1.79
CA THR A 27 4.48 -4.41 1.94
C THR A 27 5.25 -4.04 0.69
N VAL A 28 6.42 -3.43 0.88
CA VAL A 28 7.40 -3.18 -0.18
C VAL A 28 8.47 -4.26 -0.10
N HIS A 29 8.74 -4.94 -1.20
CA HIS A 29 9.88 -5.83 -1.36
C HIS A 29 10.87 -5.17 -2.31
N VAL A 30 12.11 -5.00 -1.85
CA VAL A 30 13.21 -4.50 -2.67
C VAL A 30 14.23 -5.61 -2.79
N GLN A 31 14.42 -6.10 -4.02
CA GLN A 31 15.47 -7.03 -4.36
C GLN A 31 16.58 -6.26 -5.06
N GLN A 32 17.78 -6.27 -4.48
CA GLN A 32 18.95 -5.62 -5.05
C GLN A 32 19.53 -6.45 -6.21
N SER A 33 20.41 -5.85 -6.99
CA SER A 33 21.06 -6.51 -8.13
C SER A 33 21.96 -7.68 -7.74
N ASP A 34 22.42 -7.71 -6.48
CA ASP A 34 23.16 -8.84 -5.90
C ASP A 34 22.25 -10.00 -5.44
N GLY A 35 20.93 -9.86 -5.61
CA GLY A 35 19.93 -10.84 -5.20
C GLY A 35 19.47 -10.74 -3.75
N SER A 36 20.09 -9.88 -2.93
CA SER A 36 19.63 -9.63 -1.56
C SER A 36 18.23 -9.04 -1.58
N MET A 37 17.38 -9.47 -0.63
CA MET A 37 15.99 -9.05 -0.55
C MET A 37 15.72 -8.39 0.80
N GLN A 38 15.11 -7.21 0.75
CA GLN A 38 14.63 -6.47 1.91
C GLN A 38 13.12 -6.30 1.82
N ALA A 39 12.43 -6.47 2.95
CA ALA A 39 11.00 -6.27 3.06
C ALA A 39 10.70 -5.12 4.03
N TYR A 40 9.82 -4.21 3.62
CA TYR A 40 9.33 -3.10 4.42
C TYR A 40 7.82 -3.29 4.62
N PRO A 41 7.40 -3.98 5.69
CA PRO A 41 5.99 -4.13 6.02
C PRO A 41 5.40 -2.79 6.50
N ASN A 42 4.07 -2.70 6.52
CA ASN A 42 3.32 -1.55 6.99
C ASN A 42 3.69 -0.23 6.27
N ALA A 43 4.05 -0.33 4.99
CA ALA A 43 4.23 0.85 4.16
C ALA A 43 2.88 1.51 3.92
N THR A 44 2.82 2.83 4.07
CA THR A 44 1.61 3.61 3.79
C THR A 44 1.52 3.86 2.30
N ILE A 45 0.37 3.57 1.69
CA ILE A 45 0.16 3.75 0.26
C ILE A 45 -0.97 4.75 0.03
N ARG A 46 -0.67 5.87 -0.63
CA ARG A 46 -1.64 6.93 -0.90
C ARG A 46 -1.66 7.31 -2.36
N VAL A 47 -2.86 7.46 -2.91
CA VAL A 47 -3.08 8.01 -4.25
C VAL A 47 -3.79 9.34 -4.08
N SER A 48 -3.11 10.45 -4.41
CA SER A 48 -3.66 11.79 -4.28
C SER A 48 -3.23 12.65 -5.44
N ASN A 49 -4.14 13.44 -6.03
CA ASN A 49 -3.82 14.34 -7.16
C ASN A 49 -3.06 13.62 -8.29
N LYS A 50 -3.51 12.42 -8.66
CA LYS A 50 -2.87 11.54 -9.67
C LYS A 50 -1.43 11.12 -9.34
N THR A 51 -0.99 11.33 -8.11
CA THR A 51 0.32 10.94 -7.59
C THR A 51 0.17 9.75 -6.66
N LEU A 52 0.90 8.68 -6.91
CA LEU A 52 1.03 7.55 -5.99
C LEU A 52 2.25 7.79 -5.09
N ARG A 53 2.05 7.73 -3.77
CA ARG A 53 3.10 7.80 -2.75
C ARG A 53 3.11 6.52 -1.94
N ILE A 54 4.28 5.91 -1.82
CA ILE A 54 4.51 4.71 -1.00
C ILE A 54 5.60 5.07 0.01
N THR A 55 5.22 5.19 1.28
CA THR A 55 6.12 5.62 2.36
C THR A 55 6.40 4.43 3.29
N THR A 56 7.67 4.18 3.60
CA THR A 56 8.06 3.15 4.56
C THR A 56 7.49 3.44 5.95
N ALA A 57 7.28 2.40 6.77
CA ALA A 57 6.69 2.55 8.10
C ALA A 57 7.49 3.50 9.02
N ASP A 58 8.81 3.52 8.87
CA ASP A 58 9.72 4.42 9.60
C ASP A 58 9.77 5.85 9.03
N LYS A 59 9.04 6.10 7.93
CA LYS A 59 8.97 7.38 7.20
C LYS A 59 10.31 7.87 6.66
N LYS A 60 11.32 7.00 6.59
CA LYS A 60 12.66 7.38 6.09
C LYS A 60 12.74 7.40 4.56
N GLY A 61 11.86 6.69 3.87
CA GLY A 61 11.80 6.67 2.42
C GLY A 61 10.38 6.77 1.88
N THR A 62 10.20 7.61 0.87
CA THR A 62 8.96 7.70 0.11
C THR A 62 9.24 7.56 -1.39
N LEU A 63 8.68 6.53 -2.01
CA LEU A 63 8.62 6.42 -3.46
C LEU A 63 7.44 7.25 -3.97
N VAL A 64 7.69 8.17 -4.88
CA VAL A 64 6.69 9.04 -5.49
C VAL A 64 6.62 8.74 -6.98
N ILE A 65 5.40 8.48 -7.48
CA ILE A 65 5.09 8.30 -8.89
C ILE A 65 4.09 9.38 -9.27
N ASP A 66 4.56 10.44 -9.90
CA ASP A 66 3.80 11.64 -10.23
C ASP A 66 3.30 11.65 -11.67
N LYS A 67 3.90 10.84 -12.56
CA LYS A 67 3.49 10.75 -13.97
C LYS A 67 3.46 9.30 -14.45
N ALA A 68 2.29 8.89 -14.94
CA ALA A 68 2.05 7.58 -15.51
C ALA A 68 0.99 7.62 -16.61
N ALA A 69 1.12 6.75 -17.60
CA ALA A 69 0.11 6.54 -18.62
C ALA A 69 -0.80 5.39 -18.16
N CYS A 70 -2.08 5.68 -17.93
CA CYS A 70 -3.03 4.71 -17.38
C CYS A 70 -4.09 4.29 -18.39
N SER A 71 -4.45 3.02 -18.36
CA SER A 71 -5.51 2.40 -19.17
C SER A 71 -6.28 1.39 -18.32
N PHE A 72 -7.57 1.22 -18.56
CA PHE A 72 -8.34 0.17 -17.90
C PHE A 72 -8.25 -1.17 -18.66
N ILE A 73 -8.18 -2.27 -17.91
CA ILE A 73 -8.33 -3.64 -18.41
C ILE A 73 -9.43 -4.28 -17.58
N GLY A 74 -10.64 -4.32 -18.13
CA GLY A 74 -11.84 -4.56 -17.32
C GLY A 74 -11.98 -3.50 -16.24
N ALA A 75 -12.15 -3.91 -14.99
CA ALA A 75 -12.26 -3.00 -13.85
C ALA A 75 -10.92 -2.66 -13.17
N VAL A 76 -9.80 -3.23 -13.63
CA VAL A 76 -8.46 -2.93 -13.10
C VAL A 76 -7.84 -1.78 -13.90
N MET A 77 -7.33 -0.77 -13.21
CA MET A 77 -6.53 0.27 -13.82
C MET A 77 -5.06 -0.17 -13.90
N ARG A 78 -4.49 -0.19 -15.10
CA ARG A 78 -3.07 -0.45 -15.35
C ARG A 78 -2.37 0.85 -15.72
N CYS A 79 -1.36 1.23 -14.97
CA CYS A 79 -0.53 2.41 -15.22
C CYS A 79 0.92 2.02 -15.53
N LEU A 80 1.51 2.70 -16.50
CA LEU A 80 2.92 2.62 -16.86
C LEU A 80 3.60 3.91 -16.38
N PRO A 81 4.36 3.87 -15.28
CA PRO A 81 5.08 5.05 -14.82
C PRO A 81 6.13 5.45 -15.85
N TYR A 82 6.38 6.76 -15.96
CA TYR A 82 7.49 7.31 -16.75
C TYR A 82 8.29 8.39 -15.99
N ASN A 83 7.85 8.77 -14.78
CA ASN A 83 8.62 9.57 -13.84
C ASN A 83 8.43 9.03 -12.42
N MET A 84 9.52 8.87 -11.68
CA MET A 84 9.49 8.50 -10.27
C MET A 84 10.65 9.14 -9.52
N THR A 85 10.41 9.48 -8.26
CA THR A 85 11.43 9.99 -7.34
C THR A 85 11.42 9.19 -6.06
N LEU A 86 12.60 9.04 -5.46
CA LEU A 86 12.79 8.54 -4.11
C LEU A 86 13.13 9.72 -3.22
N ASP A 87 12.21 10.05 -2.31
CA ASP A 87 12.44 11.02 -1.26
C ASP A 87 13.01 10.30 -0.02
N GLN A 88 14.27 10.60 0.28
CA GLN A 88 15.00 10.03 1.41
C GLN A 88 15.94 11.08 2.02
N GLY A 89 15.98 11.15 3.35
CA GLY A 89 16.87 12.08 4.06
C GLY A 89 16.63 13.56 3.74
N GLY A 90 15.41 13.92 3.31
CA GLY A 90 15.06 15.29 2.91
C GLY A 90 15.46 15.66 1.47
N GLY A 91 15.99 14.72 0.69
CA GLY A 91 16.33 14.91 -0.72
C GLY A 91 15.46 14.05 -1.63
N ALA A 92 14.98 14.64 -2.73
CA ALA A 92 14.28 13.93 -3.79
C ALA A 92 15.26 13.53 -4.90
N THR A 93 15.49 12.22 -5.07
CA THR A 93 16.36 11.68 -6.11
C THR A 93 15.53 11.02 -7.21
N PRO A 94 15.64 11.45 -8.48
CA PRO A 94 15.01 10.74 -9.58
C PRO A 94 15.47 9.27 -9.62
N LEU A 95 14.52 8.35 -9.79
CA LEU A 95 14.85 6.94 -9.97
C LEU A 95 14.86 6.61 -11.46
N ASP A 96 16.02 6.21 -11.95
CA ASP A 96 16.18 5.67 -13.28
C ASP A 96 15.66 4.23 -13.35
N PHE A 97 14.64 3.99 -14.15
CA PHE A 97 14.06 2.66 -14.32
C PHE A 97 13.97 2.22 -15.77
N GLN A 98 14.01 0.90 -15.93
CA GLN A 98 13.92 0.25 -17.23
C GLN A 98 12.46 -0.02 -17.60
N ARG A 99 11.67 -0.50 -16.63
CA ARG A 99 10.24 -0.83 -16.81
C ARG A 99 9.52 -0.82 -15.47
N GLY A 100 8.25 -0.47 -15.49
CA GLY A 100 7.38 -0.56 -14.34
C GLY A 100 5.93 -0.75 -14.75
N THR A 101 5.13 -1.34 -13.87
CA THR A 101 3.68 -1.43 -14.04
C THR A 101 3.01 -1.34 -12.69
N VAL A 102 1.96 -0.53 -12.62
CA VAL A 102 1.10 -0.41 -11.45
C VAL A 102 -0.28 -0.92 -11.84
N TYR A 103 -0.82 -1.85 -11.07
CA TYR A 103 -2.20 -2.28 -11.14
C TYR A 103 -2.94 -1.78 -9.92
N LEU A 104 -4.07 -1.12 -10.14
CA LEU A 104 -4.95 -0.60 -9.11
C LEU A 104 -6.33 -1.22 -9.32
N ASN A 105 -6.91 -1.74 -8.25
CA ASN A 105 -8.30 -2.14 -8.21
C ASN A 105 -9.11 -1.07 -7.48
N PRO A 106 -9.79 -0.15 -8.18
CA PRO A 106 -10.59 0.89 -7.53
C PRO A 106 -11.92 0.37 -6.96
N THR A 107 -12.28 -0.89 -7.22
CA THR A 107 -13.58 -1.47 -6.87
C THR A 107 -13.61 -2.07 -5.47
N GLY A 108 -14.83 -2.30 -4.97
CA GLY A 108 -15.09 -3.00 -3.70
C GLY A 108 -15.01 -4.53 -3.81
N ASP A 109 -14.76 -5.07 -5.00
CA ASP A 109 -14.69 -6.52 -5.27
C ASP A 109 -13.28 -6.95 -5.64
N LYS A 110 -12.97 -8.26 -5.51
CA LYS A 110 -11.72 -8.81 -6.03
C LYS A 110 -11.72 -8.75 -7.56
N GLN A 111 -10.59 -8.34 -8.15
CA GLN A 111 -10.45 -8.25 -9.60
C GLN A 111 -9.32 -9.16 -10.11
N PRO A 112 -9.54 -9.95 -11.18
CA PRO A 112 -8.48 -10.76 -11.75
C PRO A 112 -7.39 -9.89 -12.39
N LEU A 113 -6.13 -10.28 -12.19
CA LEU A 113 -5.02 -9.65 -12.91
C LEU A 113 -4.87 -10.27 -14.30
N PRO A 114 -4.70 -9.47 -15.37
CA PRO A 114 -4.53 -9.99 -16.72
C PRO A 114 -3.35 -10.96 -16.80
N LEU A 115 -3.54 -12.08 -17.49
CA LEU A 115 -2.49 -13.07 -17.76
C LEU A 115 -1.89 -13.75 -16.51
N THR A 116 -2.57 -13.69 -15.37
CA THR A 116 -2.15 -14.38 -14.14
C THR A 116 -3.35 -15.06 -13.47
N SER A 117 -3.09 -16.05 -12.62
CA SER A 117 -4.11 -16.61 -11.72
C SER A 117 -4.33 -15.76 -10.46
N LYS A 118 -3.63 -14.63 -10.32
CA LYS A 118 -3.72 -13.76 -9.14
C LYS A 118 -4.92 -12.83 -9.25
N GLN A 119 -5.45 -12.46 -8.08
CA GLN A 119 -6.51 -11.45 -7.95
C GLN A 119 -5.99 -10.29 -7.11
N LEU A 120 -6.33 -9.07 -7.49
CA LEU A 120 -6.19 -7.90 -6.64
C LEU A 120 -7.35 -7.86 -5.64
N PRO A 121 -7.08 -7.66 -4.34
CA PRO A 121 -8.15 -7.43 -3.37
C PRO A 121 -8.91 -6.14 -3.68
N PRO A 122 -10.11 -5.93 -3.09
CA PRO A 122 -10.79 -4.63 -3.11
C PRO A 122 -9.85 -3.50 -2.71
N HIS A 123 -9.90 -2.38 -3.44
CA HIS A 123 -8.98 -1.26 -3.22
C HIS A 123 -7.49 -1.66 -3.24
N GLY A 124 -7.16 -2.77 -3.89
CA GLY A 124 -5.83 -3.34 -3.92
C GLY A 124 -4.90 -2.63 -4.90
N ILE A 125 -3.62 -2.66 -4.59
CA ILE A 125 -2.54 -2.21 -5.47
C ILE A 125 -1.49 -3.30 -5.60
N MET A 126 -0.97 -3.45 -6.82
CA MET A 126 0.25 -4.19 -7.10
C MET A 126 1.15 -3.34 -8.00
N LEU A 127 2.34 -3.03 -7.53
CA LEU A 127 3.38 -2.38 -8.31
C LEU A 127 4.53 -3.35 -8.51
N SER A 128 5.06 -3.39 -9.74
CA SER A 128 6.32 -4.07 -10.04
C SER A 128 7.18 -3.15 -10.89
N LEU A 129 8.43 -2.95 -10.46
CA LEU A 129 9.37 -2.01 -11.03
C LEU A 129 10.75 -2.66 -11.13
N THR A 130 11.46 -2.39 -12.22
CA THR A 130 12.88 -2.74 -12.38
C THR A 130 13.67 -1.47 -12.70
N THR A 131 14.65 -1.13 -11.86
CA THR A 131 15.55 0.01 -12.08
C THR A 131 16.57 -0.30 -13.19
N LYS A 132 17.23 0.72 -13.75
CA LYS A 132 18.29 0.49 -14.76
C LYS A 132 19.48 -0.30 -14.22
N ILE A 133 19.72 -0.24 -12.91
CA ILE A 133 20.80 -0.97 -12.24
C ILE A 133 20.40 -2.38 -11.79
N GLY A 134 19.18 -2.83 -12.13
CA GLY A 134 18.70 -4.19 -11.85
C GLY A 134 18.00 -4.38 -10.50
N THR A 135 17.81 -3.33 -9.70
CA THR A 135 17.00 -3.40 -8.48
C THR A 135 15.53 -3.62 -8.87
N ILE A 136 14.89 -4.62 -8.25
CA ILE A 136 13.47 -4.91 -8.44
C ILE A 136 12.71 -4.42 -7.22
N VAL A 137 11.69 -3.59 -7.43
CA VAL A 137 10.79 -3.12 -6.37
C VAL A 137 9.40 -3.65 -6.64
N ASN A 138 8.86 -4.42 -5.71
CA ASN A 138 7.49 -4.90 -5.76
C ASN A 138 6.72 -4.33 -4.56
N VAL A 139 5.51 -3.85 -4.80
CA VAL A 139 4.62 -3.36 -3.72
C VAL A 139 3.28 -4.03 -3.86
N THR A 140 2.74 -4.50 -2.73
CA THR A 140 1.38 -5.03 -2.64
C THR A 140 0.70 -4.47 -1.41
N GLY A 141 -0.56 -4.08 -1.53
CA GLY A 141 -1.32 -3.55 -0.39
C GLY A 141 -2.70 -3.08 -0.79
N THR A 142 -3.27 -2.20 0.02
CA THR A 142 -4.50 -1.47 -0.26
C THR A 142 -4.21 0.03 -0.39
N ILE A 143 -5.04 0.73 -1.15
CA ILE A 143 -5.05 2.19 -1.27
C ILE A 143 -6.23 2.77 -0.51
N ASP A 144 -6.05 3.97 0.04
CA ASP A 144 -7.14 4.70 0.68
C ASP A 144 -8.04 5.19 -0.44
N GLN A 145 -9.35 5.02 -0.30
CA GLN A 145 -10.27 5.81 -1.11
C GLN A 145 -10.12 7.26 -0.64
N GLU A 146 -9.63 8.14 -1.51
CA GLU A 146 -9.85 9.56 -1.27
C GLU A 146 -11.35 9.81 -1.38
N SER A 147 -11.98 10.16 -0.26
CA SER A 147 -13.29 10.80 -0.27
C SER A 147 -13.17 12.04 -1.16
N LYS A 148 -13.85 11.99 -2.31
CA LYS A 148 -13.96 13.13 -3.22
C LYS A 148 -14.58 14.34 -2.54
#